data_AF-A0A534Z389-F1
#
_entry.id   AF-A0A534Z389-F1
#
_cell.length_a   1.000
_cell.length_b   1.000
_cell.length_c   1.000
_cell.angle_alpha   90.00
_cell.angle_beta   90.00
_cell.angle_gamma   90.00
#
_symmetry.space_group_name_H-M   'P 1'
#
loop_
_entity.id
_entity.type
_entity.pdbx_description
1 polymer ?
#
loop_
_entity_poly.entity_id
_entity_poly.type
_entity_poly.pdbx_seq_one_letter_code
_entity_poly.pdbx_strand_id
1 'polypeptide(L)'
;PSRYEGFGLPCLEAMACGCPVAAYRNSSILEVVDGAGQLVDDGDPKALGHAAAAMAAEPDRWRKAGLRRARSFSWRKTAEQTIAVYESLLR
;
A
#
# COMPACT_ATOMS: atom_id res chain seq x y z
N PRO A 1 4.14 1.46 -13.65
CA PRO A 1 4.43 1.64 -12.21
C PRO A 1 4.97 3.04 -11.96
N SER A 2 4.60 3.68 -10.84
CA SER A 2 5.00 5.05 -10.51
C SER A 2 6.45 5.11 -10.04
N ARG A 3 7.15 6.21 -10.41
CA ARG A 3 8.51 6.54 -9.96
C ARG A 3 8.52 7.37 -8.68
N TYR A 4 7.37 7.95 -8.32
CA TYR A 4 7.15 8.69 -7.09
C TYR A 4 5.66 8.67 -6.75
N GLU A 5 5.36 8.55 -5.46
CA GLU A 5 4.02 8.56 -4.89
C GLU A 5 4.04 9.40 -3.61
N GLY A 6 3.00 10.21 -3.40
CA GLY A 6 2.86 10.98 -2.16
C GLY A 6 2.40 10.13 -0.97
N PHE A 7 1.55 9.13 -1.23
CA PHE A 7 1.08 8.19 -0.21
C PHE A 7 0.96 6.76 -0.75
N GLY A 8 0.38 6.56 -1.93
CA GLY A 8 0.10 5.23 -2.46
C GLY A 8 -1.32 4.76 -2.24
N LEU A 9 -2.28 5.69 -2.29
CA LEU A 9 -3.72 5.37 -2.24
C LEU A 9 -4.13 4.28 -3.24
N PRO A 10 -3.64 4.25 -4.51
CA PRO A 10 -4.00 3.17 -5.43
C PRO A 10 -3.60 1.77 -4.92
N CYS A 11 -2.43 1.65 -4.28
CA CYS A 11 -2.00 0.39 -3.68
C CYS A 11 -2.86 0.02 -2.46
N LEU A 12 -3.19 1.01 -1.62
CA LEU A 12 -4.05 0.79 -0.46
C LEU A 12 -5.46 0.35 -0.86
N GLU A 13 -6.06 1.00 -1.87
CA GLU A 13 -7.38 0.68 -2.41
C GLU A 13 -7.39 -0.72 -3.05
N ALA A 14 -6.37 -1.05 -3.85
CA ALA A 14 -6.23 -2.39 -4.41
C ALA A 14 -6.19 -3.46 -3.30
N MET A 15 -5.39 -3.26 -2.25
CA MET A 15 -5.35 -4.15 -1.09
C MET A 15 -6.69 -4.23 -0.36
N ALA A 16 -7.41 -3.11 -0.21
CA ALA A 16 -8.73 -3.07 0.41
C ALA A 16 -9.80 -3.84 -0.38
N CYS A 17 -9.67 -3.88 -1.71
CA CYS A 17 -10.49 -4.69 -2.60
C CYS A 17 -10.06 -6.17 -2.65
N GLY A 18 -9.01 -6.56 -1.92
CA GLY A 18 -8.45 -7.90 -1.95
C GLY A 18 -7.65 -8.23 -3.21
N CYS A 19 -7.24 -7.21 -3.97
CA CYS A 19 -6.34 -7.35 -5.11
C CYS A 19 -4.88 -7.39 -4.63
N PRO A 20 -4.11 -8.46 -4.96
CA PRO A 20 -2.68 -8.51 -4.71
C PRO A 20 -1.93 -7.35 -5.38
N VAL A 21 -0.97 -6.73 -4.69
CA VAL A 21 -0.18 -5.59 -5.21
C VAL A 21 1.29 -5.95 -5.40
N ALA A 22 1.78 -5.74 -6.62
CA ALA A 22 3.21 -5.68 -6.93
C ALA A 22 3.56 -4.24 -7.32
N ALA A 23 4.60 -3.66 -6.72
CA ALA A 23 4.98 -2.26 -6.95
C ALA A 23 6.50 -2.04 -6.84
N TYR A 24 6.95 -0.86 -7.26
CA TYR A 24 8.34 -0.46 -7.02
C TYR A 24 8.54 -0.06 -5.56
N ARG A 25 9.73 -0.38 -5.04
CA ARG A 25 10.21 -0.02 -3.71
C ARG A 25 10.63 1.45 -3.68
N ASN A 26 9.68 2.37 -3.74
CA ASN A 26 9.96 3.81 -3.72
C ASN A 26 9.00 4.60 -2.84
N SER A 27 9.46 5.74 -2.32
CA SER A 27 8.66 6.71 -1.54
C SER A 27 7.79 6.04 -0.45
N SER A 28 6.56 6.50 -0.32
CA SER A 28 5.52 6.02 0.58
C SER A 28 5.01 4.60 0.28
N ILE A 29 5.34 4.01 -0.88
CA ILE A 29 4.88 2.65 -1.23
C ILE A 29 5.51 1.61 -0.31
N LEU A 30 6.77 1.82 0.09
CA LEU A 30 7.42 1.02 1.13
C LEU A 30 6.56 0.97 2.38
N GLU A 31 6.11 2.13 2.85
CA GLU A 31 5.31 2.23 4.06
C GLU A 31 3.92 1.62 3.85
N VAL A 32 3.22 1.91 2.76
CA VAL A 32 1.83 1.45 2.58
C VAL A 32 1.74 -0.06 2.34
N VAL A 33 2.60 -0.62 1.49
CA VAL A 33 2.49 -2.01 1.00
C VAL A 33 3.23 -3.02 1.89
N ASP A 34 4.05 -2.56 2.85
CA ASP A 34 4.94 -3.40 3.65
C ASP A 34 4.31 -4.71 4.15
N GLY A 35 4.98 -5.83 3.86
CA GLY A 35 4.56 -7.18 4.24
C GLY A 35 3.23 -7.68 3.64
N ALA A 36 2.57 -6.90 2.77
CA ALA A 36 1.26 -7.21 2.21
C ALA A 36 1.21 -7.23 0.67
N GLY A 37 2.30 -6.82 0.01
CA GLY A 37 2.53 -7.00 -1.41
C GLY A 37 3.99 -7.34 -1.70
N GLN A 38 4.34 -7.46 -2.98
CA GLN A 38 5.74 -7.60 -3.39
C GLN A 38 6.30 -6.27 -3.88
N LEU A 39 7.47 -5.91 -3.34
CA LEU A 39 8.20 -4.71 -3.68
C LEU A 39 9.48 -5.08 -4.41
N VAL A 40 9.65 -4.55 -5.61
CA VAL A 40 10.84 -4.75 -6.46
C VAL A 40 11.58 -3.44 -6.65
N ASP A 41 12.85 -3.50 -7.04
CA ASP A 41 13.64 -2.28 -7.26
C ASP A 41 13.06 -1.44 -8.42
N ASP A 42 13.18 -0.11 -8.29
CA ASP A 42 12.72 0.81 -9.33
C ASP A 42 13.54 0.62 -10.62
N GLY A 43 12.86 0.73 -11.76
CA GLY A 43 13.49 0.57 -13.08
C GLY A 43 13.59 -0.87 -13.57
N ASP A 44 13.09 -1.87 -12.84
CA ASP A 44 13.07 -3.28 -13.28
C ASP A 44 11.65 -3.79 -13.61
N PRO A 45 11.17 -3.60 -14.86
CA PRO A 45 9.85 -4.10 -15.28
C PRO A 45 9.79 -5.64 -15.34
N LYS A 46 10.93 -6.34 -15.52
CA LYS A 46 10.94 -7.80 -15.58
C LYS A 46 10.73 -8.38 -14.18
N ALA A 47 11.42 -7.83 -13.17
CA ALA A 47 11.19 -8.19 -11.78
C ALA A 47 9.73 -7.95 -11.38
N LEU A 48 9.13 -6.84 -11.82
CA LEU A 48 7.72 -6.58 -11.54
C LEU A 48 6.78 -7.61 -12.16
N GLY A 49 7.03 -8.01 -13.41
CA GLY A 49 6.26 -9.07 -14.08
C GLY A 49 6.39 -10.42 -13.36
N HIS A 50 7.60 -10.78 -12.94
CA HIS A 50 7.84 -12.00 -12.15
C HIS A 50 7.13 -11.95 -10.80
N ALA A 51 7.17 -10.82 -10.11
CA ALA A 51 6.47 -10.62 -8.84
C ALA A 51 4.95 -10.80 -9.02
N ALA A 52 4.36 -10.16 -10.03
CA ALA A 52 2.93 -10.31 -10.32
C ALA A 52 2.55 -11.77 -10.64
N ALA A 53 3.36 -12.47 -11.44
CA ALA A 53 3.14 -13.89 -11.76
C ALA A 53 3.24 -14.79 -10.52
N ALA A 54 4.25 -14.57 -9.67
CA ALA A 54 4.40 -15.30 -8.41
C ALA A 54 3.22 -15.05 -7.45
N MET A 55 2.73 -13.82 -7.38
CA MET A 55 1.56 -13.48 -6.58
C MET A 55 0.27 -14.13 -7.11
N ALA A 56 0.15 -14.28 -8.43
CA ALA A 56 -0.98 -14.97 -9.07
C ALA A 56 -0.99 -16.48 -8.81
N ALA A 57 0.15 -17.09 -8.46
CA ALA A 57 0.22 -18.50 -8.08
C ALA A 57 -0.28 -18.77 -6.64
N GLU A 58 -0.23 -17.76 -5.76
CA GLU A 58 -0.71 -17.84 -4.37
C GLU A 58 -1.66 -16.66 -4.01
N PRO A 59 -2.77 -16.44 -4.75
CA PRO A 59 -3.53 -15.19 -4.65
C PRO A 59 -4.20 -15.00 -3.29
N ASP A 60 -4.58 -16.09 -2.62
CA ASP A 60 -5.24 -16.04 -1.31
C ASP A 60 -4.32 -15.54 -0.19
N ARG A 61 -3.03 -15.88 -0.26
CA ARG A 61 -2.02 -15.40 0.69
C ARG A 61 -1.93 -13.89 0.65
N TRP A 62 -1.78 -13.34 -0.56
CA TRP A 62 -1.63 -11.90 -0.78
C TRP A 62 -2.93 -11.14 -0.56
N ARG A 63 -4.08 -11.71 -0.96
CA ARG A 63 -5.40 -11.16 -0.63
C ARG A 63 -5.59 -10.99 0.87
N LYS A 64 -5.32 -12.04 1.67
CA LYS A 64 -5.47 -11.99 3.13
C LYS A 64 -4.51 -10.97 3.76
N ALA A 65 -3.27 -10.90 3.27
CA ALA A 65 -2.28 -9.94 3.76
C ALA A 65 -2.68 -8.49 3.42
N GLY A 66 -3.08 -8.23 2.17
CA GLY A 66 -3.57 -6.94 1.69
C GLY A 66 -4.79 -6.45 2.48
N LEU A 67 -5.82 -7.29 2.64
CA LEU A 67 -7.01 -6.93 3.42
C LEU A 67 -6.67 -6.59 4.87
N ARG A 68 -5.74 -7.32 5.50
CA ARG A 68 -5.28 -7.03 6.86
C ARG A 68 -4.51 -5.72 6.92
N ARG A 69 -3.62 -5.45 5.96
CA ARG A 69 -2.85 -4.21 5.88
C ARG A 69 -3.76 -3.00 5.64
N ALA A 70 -4.71 -3.11 4.72
CA ALA A 70 -5.61 -2.01 4.41
C ALA A 70 -6.43 -1.55 5.62
N ARG A 71 -6.79 -2.47 6.54
CA ARG A 71 -7.51 -2.15 7.77
C ARG A 71 -6.73 -1.30 8.78
N SER A 72 -5.40 -1.19 8.66
CA SER A 72 -4.64 -0.27 9.53
C SER A 72 -4.78 1.20 9.12
N PHE A 73 -5.39 1.48 7.98
CA PHE A 73 -5.64 2.81 7.45
C PHE A 73 -7.13 3.12 7.47
N SER A 74 -7.49 4.35 7.85
CA SER A 74 -8.88 4.78 7.95
C SER A 74 -8.99 6.28 7.79
N TRP A 75 -9.86 6.73 6.87
CA TRP A 75 -10.19 8.15 6.72
C TRP A 75 -10.75 8.76 7.99
N ARG A 76 -11.51 7.98 8.78
CA ARG A 76 -12.01 8.43 10.09
C ARG A 76 -10.87 8.74 11.05
N LYS A 77 -9.91 7.81 11.16
CA LYS A 77 -8.73 8.01 12.01
C LYS A 77 -7.91 9.21 11.55
N THR A 78 -7.70 9.36 10.24
CA THR A 78 -7.04 10.54 9.66
C THR A 78 -7.77 11.82 10.06
N ALA A 79 -9.10 11.88 9.93
CA ALA A 79 -9.87 13.06 10.31
C ALA A 79 -9.77 13.37 11.81
N GLU A 80 -9.94 12.37 12.67
CA GLU A 80 -9.84 12.52 14.13
C GLU A 80 -8.45 13.02 14.55
N GLN A 81 -7.38 12.48 13.96
CA GLN A 81 -6.01 12.90 14.25
C GLN A 81 -5.71 14.31 13.74
N THR A 82 -6.19 14.67 12.55
CA THR A 82 -6.02 16.02 12.01
C THR A 82 -6.75 17.06 12.85
N ILE A 83 -8.00 16.78 13.27
CA ILE A 83 -8.78 17.66 14.14
C ILE A 83 -8.06 17.87 15.47
N ALA A 84 -7.53 16.81 16.08
CA ALA A 84 -6.81 16.92 17.35
C ALA A 84 -5.59 17.86 17.26
N VAL A 85 -4.90 17.91 16.11
CA VAL A 85 -3.81 18.87 15.86
C VAL A 85 -4.36 20.29 15.70
N TYR A 86 -5.47 20.48 15.01
CA TYR A 86 -6.07 21.82 14.89
C TYR A 86 -6.54 22.36 16.25
N GLU A 87 -7.16 21.51 17.07
CA GLU A 87 -7.60 21.89 18.42
C GLU A 87 -6.43 22.20 19.37
N SER A 88 -5.26 21.57 19.19
CA SER A 88 -4.10 21.84 20.03
C SER A 88 -3.46 23.20 19.77
N LEU A 89 -3.66 23.77 18.57
CA LEU A 89 -3.14 25.09 18.18
C LEU A 89 -4.06 26.25 18.58
N LEU A 90 -5.31 25.96 18.96
CA LEU A 90 -6.30 26.95 19.41
C LEU A 90 -6.30 27.15 20.93
N ARG A 91 -5.51 26.36 21.67
CA ARG A 91 -5.31 26.47 23.12
C ARG A 91 -4.09 27.33 23.42
#